data_AF-A0A9W5AU76-F1
#
_entry.id   AF-A0A9W5AU76-F1
#
_cell.length_a   1.000
_cell.length_b   1.000
_cell.length_c   1.000
_cell.angle_alpha   90.00
_cell.angle_beta   90.00
_cell.angle_gamma   90.00
#
_symmetry.space_group_name_H-M   'P 1'
#
loop_
_entity.id
_entity.type
_entity.pdbx_description
1 polymer ?
#
loop_
_entity_poly.entity_id
_entity_poly.type
_entity_poly.pdbx_seq_one_letter_code
_entity_poly.pdbx_strand_id
1 'polypeptide(L)'
;MCSSCGNIKDNITLKDRVYICNECGLKIDRDYNASLNLLSQLKQHIGLVQSEFTPMDLTALLDDLAINQIATSKVEIGIQQKLYL
;
A
#
# COMPACT_ATOMS: atom_id res chain seq x y z
N MET A 1 0.52 17.96 -2.81
CA MET A 1 0.33 17.27 -4.11
C MET A 1 -0.96 16.47 -4.07
N CYS A 2 -1.76 16.53 -5.14
CA CYS A 2 -2.96 15.71 -5.34
C CYS A 2 -2.56 14.35 -5.90
N SER A 3 -2.97 13.25 -5.28
CA SER A 3 -2.65 11.91 -5.77
C SER A 3 -3.37 11.53 -7.07
N SER A 4 -4.40 12.29 -7.47
CA SER A 4 -5.17 12.03 -8.69
C SER A 4 -4.64 12.80 -9.91
N CYS A 5 -4.31 14.09 -9.75
CA CYS A 5 -3.93 14.95 -10.87
C CYS A 5 -2.54 15.61 -10.75
N GLY A 6 -1.81 15.36 -9.66
CA GLY A 6 -0.46 15.92 -9.45
C GLY A 6 -0.41 17.39 -8.99
N ASN A 7 -1.53 18.13 -9.00
CA ASN A 7 -1.50 19.54 -8.59
C ASN A 7 -0.92 19.74 -7.17
N ILE A 8 -0.07 20.76 -6.99
CA ILE A 8 0.54 21.10 -5.71
C ILE A 8 -0.35 22.10 -4.98
N LYS A 9 -0.54 21.89 -3.68
CA LYS A 9 -1.34 22.75 -2.80
C LYS A 9 -0.44 23.15 -1.65
N ASP A 10 -0.08 24.42 -1.59
CA ASP A 10 0.99 24.90 -0.70
C ASP A 10 0.53 25.13 0.75
N ASN A 11 -0.75 25.45 0.96
CA ASN A 11 -1.27 25.91 2.25
C ASN A 11 -2.10 24.83 2.98
N ILE A 12 -1.67 23.56 2.97
CA ILE A 12 -2.33 22.51 3.74
C ILE A 12 -1.64 22.27 5.08
N THR A 13 -2.43 22.24 6.16
CA THR A 13 -1.93 22.09 7.54
C THR A 13 -2.23 20.73 8.12
N LEU A 14 -1.59 20.40 9.26
CA LEU A 14 -1.89 19.16 10.00
C LEU A 14 -3.30 19.13 10.61
N LYS A 15 -3.95 20.29 10.76
CA LYS A 15 -5.34 20.37 11.25
C LYS A 15 -6.33 19.98 10.16
N ASP A 16 -5.95 20.11 8.88
CA ASP A 16 -6.78 19.72 7.75
C ASP A 16 -6.80 18.19 7.61
N ARG A 17 -7.81 17.55 8.20
CA ARG A 17 -7.98 16.08 8.15
C ARG A 17 -8.44 15.58 6.77
N VAL A 18 -9.09 16.44 5.99
CA VAL A 18 -9.60 16.12 4.65
C VAL A 18 -8.83 16.93 3.61
N TYR A 19 -8.21 16.24 2.65
CA TYR A 19 -7.63 16.84 1.47
C TYR A 19 -8.71 17.09 0.42
N ILE A 20 -8.77 18.31 -0.11
CA ILE A 20 -9.63 18.68 -1.25
C ILE A 20 -8.75 19.32 -2.33
N CYS A 21 -8.75 18.74 -3.52
CA CYS A 21 -8.08 19.29 -4.70
C CYS A 21 -9.00 20.26 -5.44
N ASN A 22 -8.54 21.49 -5.66
CA ASN A 22 -9.30 22.51 -6.40
C ASN A 22 -9.28 22.28 -7.92
N GLU A 23 -8.32 21.49 -8.43
CA GLU A 23 -8.17 21.25 -9.88
C GLU A 23 -9.02 20.07 -10.37
N CYS A 24 -9.04 18.96 -9.63
CA CYS A 24 -9.72 17.74 -10.06
C CYS A 24 -10.88 17.30 -9.13
N GLY A 25 -11.15 18.06 -8.07
CA GLY A 25 -12.25 17.77 -7.14
C GLY A 25 -12.03 16.58 -6.20
N LEU A 26 -10.86 15.93 -6.19
CA LEU A 26 -10.56 14.81 -5.29
C LEU A 26 -10.79 15.22 -3.83
N LYS A 27 -11.55 14.42 -3.08
CA LYS A 27 -11.83 14.63 -1.66
C LYS A 27 -11.62 13.34 -0.87
N ILE A 28 -10.51 13.25 -0.13
CA ILE A 28 -10.13 12.07 0.66
C ILE A 28 -9.41 12.49 1.95
N ASP A 29 -9.17 11.56 2.89
CA ASP A 29 -8.32 11.82 4.06
C ASP A 29 -6.92 12.30 3.62
N ARG A 30 -6.38 13.32 4.31
CA ARG A 30 -5.09 13.93 3.95
C ARG A 30 -3.93 12.94 4.07
N ASP A 31 -3.89 12.16 5.13
CA ASP A 31 -2.80 11.22 5.40
C ASP A 31 -2.84 10.07 4.37
N TYR A 32 -4.04 9.68 3.94
CA TYR A 32 -4.20 8.75 2.83
C TYR A 32 -3.73 9.34 1.49
N ASN A 33 -4.11 10.59 1.15
CA ASN A 33 -3.59 11.28 -0.05
C ASN A 33 -2.05 11.37 -0.05
N ALA A 34 -1.46 11.70 1.10
CA ALA A 34 -0.01 11.77 1.26
C ALA A 34 0.64 10.38 1.05
N SER A 35 0.05 9.32 1.61
CA SER A 35 0.54 7.95 1.46
C SER A 35 0.54 7.49 0.00
N LEU A 36 -0.50 7.84 -0.77
CA LEU A 36 -0.55 7.56 -2.21
C LEU A 36 0.55 8.29 -2.98
N ASN A 37 0.85 9.55 -2.64
CA ASN A 37 1.95 10.29 -3.26
C ASN A 37 3.31 9.64 -2.94
N LEU A 38 3.53 9.20 -1.70
CA LEU A 38 4.75 8.50 -1.31
C LEU A 38 4.90 7.18 -2.09
N LEU A 39 3.85 6.37 -2.17
CA LEU A 39 3.84 5.12 -2.93
C LEU A 39 4.19 5.36 -4.41
N SER A 40 3.64 6.41 -5.02
CA SER A 40 3.94 6.79 -6.40
C SER A 40 5.42 7.15 -6.57
N GLN A 41 5.98 7.99 -5.69
CA GLN A 41 7.38 8.40 -5.75
C GLN A 41 8.35 7.23 -5.54
N LEU A 42 8.05 6.33 -4.60
CA LEU A 42 8.86 5.12 -4.37
C LEU A 42 8.95 4.27 -5.64
N LYS A 43 7.82 4.04 -6.32
CA LYS A 43 7.76 3.29 -7.57
C LYS A 43 8.56 3.95 -8.69
N GLN A 44 8.52 5.28 -8.80
CA GLN A 44 9.17 6.02 -9.88
C GLN A 44 10.68 6.17 -9.69
N HIS A 45 11.16 6.34 -8.46
CA HIS A 45 12.55 6.74 -8.21
C HIS A 45 13.43 5.67 -7.56
N ILE A 46 12.84 4.76 -6.78
CA ILE A 46 13.61 3.79 -5.99
C ILE A 46 13.36 2.37 -6.52
N GLY A 47 12.21 2.13 -7.14
CA GLY A 47 11.73 0.78 -7.42
C GLY A 47 11.14 0.14 -6.16
N LEU A 48 10.28 -0.86 -6.34
CA LEU A 48 9.75 -1.61 -5.21
C LEU A 48 10.83 -2.59 -4.75
N VAL A 49 11.45 -2.33 -3.59
CA VAL A 49 12.21 -3.37 -2.89
C VAL A 49 11.18 -4.32 -2.30
N GLN A 50 10.85 -5.36 -3.04
CA GLN A 50 10.14 -6.49 -2.48
C GLN A 50 11.17 -7.32 -1.71
N SER A 51 10.87 -7.65 -0.45
CA SER A 51 11.60 -8.72 0.21
C SER A 51 11.47 -9.96 -0.66
N GLU A 52 12.59 -10.61 -0.99
CA GLU A 52 12.52 -11.91 -1.65
C GLU A 52 11.69 -12.84 -0.77
N PHE A 53 10.53 -13.24 -1.27
CA PHE A 53 9.65 -14.17 -0.56
C PHE A 53 9.95 -15.57 -1.08
N THR A 54 10.60 -16.36 -0.25
CA THR A 54 10.99 -17.73 -0.60
C THR A 54 9.91 -18.73 -0.16
N PRO A 55 9.90 -19.94 -0.73
CA PRO A 55 9.06 -21.02 -0.21
C PRO A 55 9.30 -21.34 1.27
N MET A 56 10.49 -21.02 1.79
CA MET A 56 10.83 -21.22 3.20
C MET A 56 10.14 -20.19 4.09
N ASP A 57 10.06 -18.92 3.64
CA ASP A 57 9.31 -17.87 4.34
C ASP A 57 7.81 -18.19 4.39
N LEU A 58 7.27 -18.77 3.30
CA LEU A 58 5.89 -19.25 3.28
C LEU A 58 5.66 -20.40 4.27
N THR A 59 6.62 -21.31 4.37
CA THR A 59 6.53 -22.46 5.27
C THR A 59 6.57 -22.02 6.73
N ALA A 60 7.50 -21.13 7.09
CA ALA A 60 7.58 -20.57 8.44
C ALA A 60 6.29 -19.82 8.83
N LEU A 61 5.75 -19.02 7.92
CA LEU A 61 4.49 -18.30 8.16
C LEU A 61 3.30 -19.26 8.32
N LEU A 62 3.25 -20.35 7.55
CA LEU A 62 2.23 -21.38 7.69
C LEU A 62 2.32 -22.11 9.04
N ASP A 63 3.53 -22.40 9.50
CA ASP A 63 3.75 -23.04 10.80
C ASP A 63 3.26 -22.14 11.95
N ASP A 64 3.55 -20.84 11.90
CA ASP A 64 3.08 -19.85 12.89
C ASP A 64 1.55 -19.70 12.90
N LEU A 65 0.92 -19.71 11.73
CA LEU A 65 -0.54 -19.63 11.61
C LEU A 65 -1.24 -20.89 12.12
N ALA A 66 -0.64 -22.06 11.90
CA ALA A 66 -1.15 -23.34 12.40
C ALA A 66 -1.11 -23.40 13.92
N ILE A 67 -0.06 -22.86 14.56
CA ILE A 67 0.05 -22.77 16.04
C ILE A 67 -1.14 -22.02 16.63
N ASN A 68 -1.55 -20.93 15.99
CA ASN A 68 -2.68 -20.11 16.44
C ASN A 68 -4.04 -20.60 15.93
N GLN A 69 -4.09 -21.72 15.20
CA GLN A 69 -5.28 -22.26 14.55
C GLN A 69 -5.97 -21.25 13.59
N ILE A 70 -5.18 -20.35 12.99
CA ILE A 70 -5.67 -19.29 12.09
C ILE A 70 -5.78 -19.81 10.65
N ALA A 71 -4.97 -20.80 10.27
CA ALA A 71 -5.05 -21.47 8.98
C ALA A 71 -4.86 -22.98 9.18
N THR A 72 -5.72 -23.79 8.56
CA THR A 72 -5.67 -25.27 8.71
C THR A 72 -5.29 -25.99 7.42
N SER A 73 -5.17 -25.25 6.30
CA SER A 73 -4.85 -25.80 4.99
C SER A 73 -4.01 -24.84 4.16
N LYS A 74 -2.99 -25.37 3.45
CA LYS A 74 -2.19 -24.65 2.44
C LYS A 74 -3.04 -24.07 1.30
N VAL A 75 -4.31 -24.49 1.17
CA VAL A 75 -5.24 -24.09 0.10
C VAL A 75 -6.04 -22.83 0.45
N GLU A 76 -6.16 -22.45 1.74
CA GLU A 76 -6.95 -21.27 2.15
C GLU A 76 -6.24 -19.95 1.83
N ILE A 77 -4.91 -19.97 1.63
CA ILE A 77 -4.12 -18.79 1.22
C ILE A 77 -4.11 -18.61 -0.31
N GLY A 78 -5.28 -18.75 -0.94
CA GLY A 78 -5.53 -18.38 -2.34
C GLY A 78 -5.41 -16.87 -2.61
N ILE A 79 -4.45 -16.18 -2.00
CA ILE A 79 -3.94 -14.92 -2.51
C ILE A 79 -3.06 -15.32 -3.69
N GLN A 80 -3.67 -15.30 -4.88
CA GLN A 80 -2.99 -15.41 -6.14
C GLN A 80 -1.69 -14.59 -6.07
N GLN A 81 -0.54 -15.26 -6.15
CA GLN A 81 0.64 -14.68 -6.77
C GLN A 81 0.26 -14.36 -8.23
N LYS A 82 -0.53 -13.30 -8.43
CA LYS A 82 -0.54 -12.61 -9.71
C LYS A 82 0.85 -12.01 -9.82
N LEU A 83 1.70 -12.70 -10.58
CA LEU A 83 2.88 -12.14 -11.19
C LEU A 83 2.47 -10.77 -11.76
N TYR A 84 2.89 -9.70 -11.10
CA TYR A 84 3.01 -8.40 -11.73
C TYR A 84 4.40 -8.39 -12.39
N LEU A 85 4.45 -9.02 -13.56
CA LEU A 85 5.25 -8.52 -14.68
C LEU A 85 4.45 -7.39 -15.34
#